data_AF-A0A940BFQ2-F1
#
_entry.id   AF-A0A940BFQ2-F1
#
_cell.length_a   1.000
_cell.length_b   1.000
_cell.length_c   1.000
_cell.angle_alpha   90.00
_cell.angle_beta   90.00
_cell.angle_gamma   90.00
#
_symmetry.space_group_name_H-M   'P 1'
#
loop_
_entity.id
_entity.type
_entity.pdbx_description
1 polymer ?
#
loop_
_entity_poly.entity_id
_entity_poly.type
_entity_poly.pdbx_seq_one_letter_code
_entity_poly.pdbx_strand_id
1 'polypeptide(L)' 'GGTIRVTGNSSFDYDGTAQYNGGTIIVNGQQVASIPNQMMGGGRGGWGGFMNGNGRRGGW' A
#
# COMPACT_ATOMS: atom_id res chain seq x y z
N GLY A 1 -6.71 18.26 7.56
CA GLY A 1 -6.20 16.88 7.56
C GLY A 1 -4.73 16.88 7.93
N GLY A 2 -4.25 15.82 8.58
CA GLY A 2 -2.85 15.68 9.00
C GLY A 2 -2.06 14.70 8.12
N THR A 3 -0.75 14.60 8.37
CA THR A 3 0.13 13.65 7.69
C THR A 3 0.68 12.63 8.69
N ILE A 4 0.51 11.34 8.37
CA ILE A 4 1.15 10.23 9.07
C ILE A 4 2.34 9.76 8.22
N ARG A 5 3.54 9.73 8.80
CA ARG A 5 4.74 9.16 8.19
C ARG A 5 5.20 7.97 9.02
N VAL A 6 5.27 6.80 8.40
CA VAL A 6 5.75 5.57 9.02
C VAL A 6 6.95 5.05 8.22
N THR A 7 8.03 4.73 8.92
CA THR A 7 9.20 4.06 8.34
C THR A 7 9.46 2.79 9.12
N GLY A 8 9.52 1.66 8.44
CA GLY A 8 9.70 0.36 9.08
C GLY A 8 9.47 -0.80 8.13
N ASN A 9 9.97 -1.97 8.53
CA ASN A 9 9.76 -3.22 7.79
C ASN A 9 8.33 -3.76 7.92
N SER A 10 7.64 -3.35 8.99
CA SER A 10 6.21 -3.54 9.20
C SER A 10 5.61 -2.19 9.59
N SER A 11 4.63 -1.72 8.82
CA SER A 11 4.07 -0.37 8.98
C SER A 11 2.78 -0.33 9.79
N PHE A 12 1.89 -1.31 9.61
CA PHE A 12 0.58 -1.37 10.28
C PHE A 12 0.21 -2.81 10.56
N ASP A 13 -0.33 -3.08 11.74
CA ASP A 13 -0.86 -4.36 12.19
C ASP A 13 -2.20 -4.12 12.86
N TYR A 14 -3.26 -4.76 12.36
CA TYR A 14 -4.60 -4.62 12.92
C TYR A 14 -5.41 -5.91 12.74
N ASP A 15 -6.14 -6.29 13.80
CA ASP A 15 -7.00 -7.48 13.86
C ASP A 15 -8.48 -7.17 13.51
N GLY A 16 -8.80 -5.89 13.23
CA GLY A 16 -10.16 -5.42 13.00
C GLY A 16 -10.32 -4.54 11.76
N THR A 17 -11.11 -3.47 11.86
CA THR A 17 -11.33 -2.54 10.76
C THR A 17 -10.43 -1.33 10.89
N ALA A 18 -9.60 -1.08 9.88
CA ALA A 18 -8.85 0.16 9.74
C ALA A 18 -9.58 1.11 8.78
N GLN A 19 -9.86 2.35 9.20
CA GLN A 19 -10.52 3.37 8.38
C GLN A 19 -9.61 4.57 8.16
N TYR A 20 -9.48 4.95 6.89
CA TYR A 20 -8.80 6.16 6.44
C TYR A 20 -9.82 7.17 5.92
N ASN A 21 -10.18 8.13 6.77
CA ASN A 21 -11.25 9.09 6.51
C ASN A 21 -10.74 10.46 6.00
N GLY A 22 -9.45 10.57 5.69
CA GLY A 22 -8.81 11.77 5.13
C GLY A 22 -7.39 12.04 5.65
N GLY A 23 -6.69 13.00 5.05
CA GLY A 23 -5.30 13.33 5.37
C GLY A 23 -4.30 12.77 4.34
N THR A 24 -3.11 12.40 4.79
CA THR A 24 -2.09 11.76 3.94
C THR A 24 -1.33 10.72 4.75
N ILE A 25 -1.20 9.51 4.21
CA ILE A 25 -0.39 8.44 4.80
C ILE A 25 0.81 8.20 3.88
N ILE A 26 2.01 8.23 4.45
CA ILE A 26 3.26 7.95 3.75
C ILE A 26 3.96 6.80 4.48
N VAL A 27 4.23 5.71 3.75
CA VAL A 27 4.92 4.51 4.24
C VAL A 27 6.22 4.37 3.47
N ASN A 28 7.35 4.36 4.16
CA ASN A 28 8.68 4.21 3.55
C ASN A 28 8.91 5.18 2.37
N GLY A 29 8.44 6.42 2.53
CA GLY A 29 8.56 7.48 1.52
C GLY A 29 7.49 7.47 0.43
N GLN A 30 6.61 6.46 0.38
CA GLN A 30 5.54 6.35 -0.61
C GLN A 30 4.18 6.70 -0.01
N GLN A 31 3.44 7.61 -0.66
CA GLN A 31 2.07 7.87 -0.28
C GLN A 31 1.18 6.68 -0.63
N VAL A 32 0.28 6.31 0.29
CA VAL A 32 -0.69 5.22 0.11
C VAL A 32 -2.11 5.77 0.14
N ALA A 33 -3.02 5.10 -0.58
CA ALA A 33 -4.44 5.49 -0.66
C ALA A 33 -5.34 4.75 0.35
N SER A 34 -4.82 3.72 1.02
CA SER A 34 -5.49 2.93 2.05
C SER A 34 -4.51 2.53 3.14
N ILE A 35 -5.01 2.14 4.33
CA ILE A 35 -4.18 1.61 5.41
C ILE A 35 -3.71 0.20 5.00
N PRO A 36 -2.40 -0.02 4.79
CA PRO A 36 -1.85 -1.35 4.55
C PRO A 36 -2.11 -2.25 5.76
N ASN A 37 -2.27 -3.55 5.57
CA ASN A 37 -2.14 -4.53 6.66
C ASN A 37 -0.81 -5.29 6.50
N GLN A 38 -0.24 -5.84 7.59
CA GLN A 38 0.97 -6.66 7.50
C GLN A 38 0.75 -7.78 6.49
N MET A 39 1.47 -7.72 5.36
CA MET A 39 1.72 -8.93 4.58
C MET A 39 2.82 -9.69 5.33
N MET A 40 2.43 -10.53 6.30
CA MET A 40 3.35 -11.54 6.83
C MET A 40 3.95 -12.31 5.64
N GLY A 41 5.28 -12.38 5.62
CA GLY A 41 6.06 -12.71 4.43
C GLY A 41 5.65 -14.00 3.71
N GLY A 42 5.72 -13.96 2.38
CA GLY A 42 5.65 -15.14 1.54
C GLY A 42 5.09 -14.88 0.16
N GLY A 43 5.75 -14.04 -0.65
CA GLY A 43 5.33 -13.91 -2.04
C GLY A 43 5.92 -12.72 -2.74
N ARG A 44 6.78 -12.99 -3.70
CA ARG A 44 7.09 -12.13 -4.83
C ARG A 44 5.78 -11.85 -5.59
N GLY A 45 5.04 -10.82 -5.17
CA GLY A 45 3.74 -10.46 -5.73
C GLY A 45 3.46 -8.99 -5.50
N GLY A 46 3.52 -8.21 -6.57
CA GLY A 46 3.61 -6.76 -6.53
C GLY A 46 2.46 -6.07 -5.81
N TRP A 47 2.83 -5.05 -5.03
CA TRP A 47 1.99 -3.88 -4.81
C TRP A 47 1.85 -3.15 -6.15
N GLY A 48 0.93 -3.63 -7.00
CA GLY A 48 0.74 -3.16 -8.37
C GLY A 48 -0.69 -3.31 -8.88
N GLY A 49 -1.68 -3.33 -7.98
CA GLY A 49 -3.10 -3.43 -8.33
C GLY A 49 -3.77 -2.11 -8.74
N PHE A 50 -3.02 -1.01 -8.81
CA PHE A 50 -3.55 0.30 -9.22
C PHE A 50 -2.56 0.96 -10.17
N MET A 51 -3.00 1.17 -11.41
CA MET A 51 -2.26 1.72 -12.57
C MET A 51 -1.59 0.69 -13.50
N ASN A 52 -2.39 0.02 -14.34
CA ASN A 52 -2.02 -0.09 -15.76
C ASN A 52 -3.27 -0.16 -16.66
N GLY A 53 -3.97 0.97 -16.78
CA GLY A 53 -4.72 1.26 -17.99
C GLY A 53 -3.80 1.93 -18.99
N ASN A 54 -3.03 1.15 -19.77
CA ASN A 54 -2.75 1.40 -21.18
C ASN A 54 -1.75 0.37 -21.75
N GLY A 55 -2.31 -0.54 -22.55
CA GLY A 55 -1.72 -1.16 -23.74
C GLY A 55 -0.22 -1.45 -23.78
N ARG A 56 0.13 -2.72 -24.02
CA ARG A 56 0.71 -3.18 -25.31
C ARG A 56 1.27 -4.61 -25.21
N ARG A 57 0.78 -5.44 -26.12
CA ARG A 57 1.49 -6.48 -26.90
C ARG A 57 1.93 -7.74 -26.15
N GLY A 58 1.37 -8.87 -26.60
CA GLY A 58 1.70 -10.21 -26.13
C GLY A 58 3.02 -10.76 -26.65
N GLY A 59 3.23 -12.05 -26.38
CA GLY A 59 4.30 -12.85 -26.94
C GLY A 59 4.75 -13.96 -25.99
N TRP A 60 4.61 -15.20 -26.48
CA TRP A 60 5.15 -16.49 -26.02
C TRP A 60 4.35 -17.22 -24.94
#